data_AF-A0AAD1NLW6-F1
#
_entry.id   AF-A0AAD1NLW6-F1
#
_cell.length_a   1.000
_cell.length_b   1.000
_cell.length_c   1.000
_cell.angle_alpha   90.00
_cell.angle_beta   90.00
_cell.angle_gamma   90.00
#
_symmetry.space_group_name_H-M   'P 1'
#
loop_
_entity.id
_entity.type
_entity.pdbx_description
1 polymer ?
#
loop_
_entity_poly.entity_id
_entity_poly.type
_entity_poly.pdbx_seq_one_letter_code
_entity_poly.pdbx_strand_id
1 'polypeptide(L)'
;MSNKHWSKVTLLHEAVTNPNITIKGKHSYYSDCWDSGFEQSVVRYLQGDEISRDWELAWTIDKLHIGDYVCIAPEVVILMGGNSTHRADWFCLYPFMDFIEDAYVGKGDTDLSPRLVPIS
;
A
#
# COMPACT_ATOMS: atom_id res chain seq x y z
N MET A 1 18.03 3.61 -21.62
CA MET A 1 16.84 4.36 -21.17
C MET A 1 15.65 3.44 -21.32
N SER A 2 14.89 3.15 -20.26
CA SER A 2 13.67 2.36 -20.44
C SER A 2 12.69 3.20 -21.26
N ASN A 3 12.14 2.61 -22.31
CA ASN A 3 11.24 3.29 -23.24
C ASN A 3 9.85 3.35 -22.60
N LYS A 4 9.71 4.24 -21.60
CA LYS A 4 8.47 4.44 -20.86
C LYS A 4 7.44 5.13 -21.75
N HIS A 5 6.21 4.63 -21.69
CA HIS A 5 5.09 5.18 -22.45
C HIS A 5 3.81 4.92 -21.66
N TRP A 6 2.88 5.86 -21.67
CA TRP A 6 1.65 5.82 -20.88
C TRP A 6 0.74 4.64 -21.21
N SER A 7 0.90 4.06 -22.40
CA SER A 7 0.16 2.86 -22.83
C SER A 7 0.78 1.55 -22.34
N LYS A 8 1.97 1.58 -21.73
CA LYS A 8 2.60 0.41 -21.14
C LYS A 8 2.16 0.28 -19.69
N VAL A 9 2.02 -0.97 -19.27
CA VAL A 9 1.51 -1.34 -17.96
C VAL A 9 2.34 -2.47 -17.40
N THR A 10 2.42 -2.52 -16.07
CA THR A 10 3.04 -3.58 -15.29
C THR A 10 1.93 -4.36 -14.61
N LEU A 11 1.91 -5.68 -14.80
CA LEU A 11 0.95 -6.57 -14.16
C LEU A 11 1.31 -6.70 -12.68
N LEU A 12 0.35 -6.40 -11.81
CA LEU A 12 0.61 -6.33 -10.36
C LEU A 12 1.01 -7.69 -9.78
N HIS A 13 0.42 -8.77 -10.29
CA HIS A 13 0.70 -10.13 -9.82
C HIS A 13 2.12 -10.63 -10.17
N GLU A 14 2.82 -9.96 -11.08
CA GLU A 14 4.19 -10.29 -11.46
C GLU A 14 5.22 -9.40 -10.75
N ALA A 15 4.84 -8.16 -10.44
CA ALA A 15 5.77 -7.14 -9.92
C ALA A 15 5.73 -6.95 -8.41
N VAL A 16 4.62 -7.29 -7.74
CA VAL A 16 4.49 -7.12 -6.29
C VAL A 16 5.27 -8.20 -5.55
N THR A 17 6.08 -7.76 -4.58
CA THR A 17 6.95 -8.64 -3.79
C THR A 17 6.74 -8.51 -2.28
N ASN A 18 6.15 -7.41 -1.81
CA ASN A 18 5.87 -7.16 -0.41
C ASN A 18 4.79 -8.15 0.10
N PRO A 19 5.08 -8.94 1.15
CA PRO A 19 4.17 -9.97 1.65
C PRO A 19 2.89 -9.41 2.29
N ASN A 20 2.84 -8.11 2.60
CA ASN A 20 1.65 -7.44 3.13
C ASN A 20 0.72 -6.91 2.02
N ILE A 21 1.05 -7.15 0.75
CA ILE A 21 0.21 -6.85 -0.40
C ILE A 21 -0.28 -8.18 -1.00
N THR A 22 -1.59 -8.35 -1.08
CA THR A 22 -2.22 -9.51 -1.72
C THR A 22 -2.87 -9.11 -3.03
N ILE A 23 -2.44 -9.73 -4.13
CA ILE A 23 -3.04 -9.55 -5.46
C ILE A 23 -3.91 -10.75 -5.78
N LYS A 24 -5.19 -10.53 -6.06
CA LYS A 24 -6.13 -11.55 -6.53
C LYS A 24 -6.22 -11.51 -8.05
N GLY A 25 -6.07 -12.66 -8.69
CA GLY A 25 -6.16 -12.77 -10.15
C GLY A 25 -4.90 -12.28 -10.86
N LYS A 26 -5.03 -11.95 -12.15
CA LYS A 26 -3.88 -11.70 -13.03
C LYS A 26 -4.04 -10.49 -13.96
N HIS A 27 -5.19 -9.82 -13.94
CA HIS A 27 -5.52 -8.77 -14.90
C HIS A 27 -5.32 -7.35 -14.34
N SER A 28 -5.14 -7.22 -13.02
CA SER A 28 -4.88 -5.92 -12.40
C SER A 28 -3.49 -5.40 -12.77
N TYR A 29 -3.41 -4.12 -13.10
CA TYR A 29 -2.20 -3.50 -13.62
C TYR A 29 -1.99 -2.08 -13.10
N TYR A 30 -0.73 -1.65 -13.20
CA TYR A 30 -0.28 -0.29 -12.92
C TYR A 30 0.40 0.32 -14.15
N SER A 31 0.21 1.61 -14.41
CA SER A 31 0.92 2.31 -15.48
C SER A 31 2.14 3.06 -14.90
N ASP A 32 3.34 2.56 -15.19
CA ASP A 32 4.60 2.98 -14.57
C ASP A 32 5.39 4.06 -15.37
N CYS A 33 4.68 4.79 -16.24
CA CYS A 33 5.30 5.64 -17.25
C CYS A 33 6.11 6.81 -16.66
N TRP A 34 5.79 7.28 -15.45
CA TRP A 34 6.40 8.48 -14.86
C TRP A 34 7.14 8.24 -13.54
N ASP A 35 7.25 6.99 -13.09
CA ASP A 35 7.63 6.66 -11.72
C ASP A 35 8.42 5.34 -11.61
N SER A 36 8.79 4.93 -10.41
CA SER A 36 9.74 3.82 -10.20
C SER A 36 9.08 2.45 -10.02
N GLY A 37 7.81 2.29 -10.45
CA GLY A 37 7.04 1.06 -10.27
C GLY A 37 6.07 1.15 -9.09
N PHE A 38 5.20 0.13 -8.98
CA PHE A 38 4.05 0.16 -8.09
C PHE A 38 4.43 0.25 -6.60
N GLU A 39 5.26 -0.67 -6.09
CA GLU A 39 5.59 -0.70 -4.65
C GLU A 39 6.41 0.52 -4.22
N GLN A 40 7.31 1.01 -5.07
CA GLN A 40 8.20 2.13 -4.74
C GLN A 40 7.51 3.49 -4.81
N SER A 41 6.48 3.63 -5.64
CA SER A 41 5.89 4.94 -5.95
C SER A 41 4.47 5.11 -5.43
N VAL A 42 3.68 4.03 -5.45
CA VAL A 42 2.24 4.06 -5.13
C VAL A 42 1.98 3.72 -3.67
N VAL A 43 2.59 2.65 -3.16
CA VAL A 43 2.34 2.18 -1.79
C VAL A 43 3.33 2.84 -0.84
N ARG A 44 2.82 3.57 0.16
CA ARG A 44 3.67 4.29 1.12
C ARG A 44 3.42 3.83 2.54
N TYR A 45 4.49 3.74 3.33
CA TYR A 45 4.47 3.37 4.74
C TYR A 45 3.90 1.96 5.02
N LEU A 46 4.04 1.04 4.07
CA LEU A 46 3.73 -0.37 4.25
C LEU A 46 5.01 -1.14 4.47
N GLN A 47 5.27 -1.57 5.70
CA GLN A 47 6.43 -2.39 6.00
C GLN A 47 6.34 -3.75 5.31
N GLY A 48 7.48 -4.39 5.04
CA GLY A 48 7.57 -5.64 4.28
C GLY A 48 8.32 -5.53 2.96
N ASP A 49 8.74 -4.32 2.57
CA ASP A 49 9.64 -4.11 1.44
C ASP A 49 11.08 -4.59 1.76
N GLU A 50 12.01 -4.42 0.82
CA GLU A 50 13.41 -4.82 1.01
C GLU A 50 14.09 -4.15 2.21
N ILE A 51 13.67 -2.94 2.56
CA ILE A 51 14.28 -2.16 3.64
C ILE A 51 13.71 -2.55 5.01
N SER A 52 12.43 -2.93 5.07
CA SER A 52 11.66 -3.07 6.32
C SER A 52 11.18 -4.49 6.63
N ARG A 53 11.40 -5.47 5.75
CA ARG A 53 10.95 -6.87 5.96
C ARG A 53 11.45 -7.52 7.25
N ASP A 54 12.62 -7.13 7.72
CA ASP A 54 13.27 -7.70 8.92
C ASP A 54 13.02 -6.83 10.17
N TRP A 55 12.18 -5.79 10.09
CA TRP A 55 11.88 -4.94 11.22
C TRP A 55 10.93 -5.65 12.18
N GLU A 56 11.26 -5.63 13.46
CA GLU A 56 10.35 -6.01 14.53
C GLU A 56 9.48 -4.80 14.88
N LEU A 57 8.21 -4.84 14.49
CA LEU A 57 7.24 -3.81 14.83
C LEU A 57 6.45 -4.20 16.07
N ALA A 58 6.21 -3.23 16.95
CA ALA A 58 5.37 -3.41 18.13
C ALA A 58 3.87 -3.55 17.80
N TRP A 59 3.47 -3.31 16.55
CA TRP A 59 2.08 -3.34 16.11
C TRP A 59 1.84 -4.27 14.93
N THR A 60 0.58 -4.65 14.76
CA THR A 60 0.13 -5.40 13.59
C THR A 60 0.05 -4.46 12.38
N ILE A 61 0.63 -4.89 11.26
CA ILE A 61 0.61 -4.14 10.00
C ILE A 61 -0.75 -4.31 9.31
N ASP A 62 -1.41 -3.19 8.99
CA ASP A 62 -2.57 -3.17 8.10
C ASP A 62 -2.17 -3.60 6.67
N LYS A 63 -2.91 -4.52 6.06
CA LYS A 63 -2.58 -5.09 4.75
C LYS A 63 -3.30 -4.39 3.61
N LEU A 64 -2.73 -4.54 2.40
CA LEU A 64 -3.33 -4.06 1.16
C LEU A 64 -3.80 -5.25 0.32
N HIS A 65 -5.10 -5.30 0.03
CA HIS A 65 -5.70 -6.31 -0.85
C HIS A 65 -6.15 -5.65 -2.16
N ILE A 66 -5.69 -6.19 -3.28
CA ILE A 66 -6.07 -5.71 -4.61
C ILE A 66 -6.77 -6.86 -5.34
N GLY A 67 -8.02 -6.61 -5.73
CA GLY A 67 -8.83 -7.57 -6.50
C GLY A 67 -8.32 -7.80 -7.91
N ASP A 68 -9.04 -8.62 -8.68
CA ASP A 68 -8.79 -8.79 -10.12
C ASP A 68 -9.47 -7.65 -10.91
N TYR A 69 -8.94 -7.32 -12.09
CA TYR A 69 -9.43 -6.25 -12.96
C TYR A 69 -9.41 -4.84 -12.33
N VAL A 70 -8.41 -4.53 -11.52
CA VAL A 70 -8.16 -3.19 -10.96
C VAL A 70 -7.13 -2.46 -11.83
N CYS A 71 -7.48 -1.25 -12.26
CA CYS A 71 -6.58 -0.37 -13.03
C CYS A 71 -6.08 0.76 -12.12
N ILE A 72 -4.77 0.83 -11.90
CA ILE A 72 -4.16 1.87 -11.07
C ILE A 72 -3.40 2.84 -11.99
N ALA A 73 -3.83 4.10 -11.97
CA ALA A 73 -3.22 5.17 -12.74
C ALA A 73 -1.85 5.56 -12.18
N PRO A 74 -0.96 6.15 -13.01
CA PRO A 74 0.32 6.67 -12.53
C PRO A 74 0.12 7.69 -11.41
N GLU A 75 1.10 7.78 -10.50
CA GLU A 75 1.16 8.76 -9.40
C GLU A 75 0.06 8.66 -8.33
N VAL A 76 -0.82 7.65 -8.42
CA VAL A 76 -1.71 7.30 -7.31
C VAL A 76 -0.89 7.06 -6.04
N VAL A 77 -1.44 7.47 -4.90
CA VAL A 77 -0.84 7.19 -3.58
C VAL A 77 -1.83 6.40 -2.75
N ILE A 78 -1.39 5.22 -2.32
CA ILE A 78 -2.07 4.39 -1.33
C ILE A 78 -1.27 4.53 -0.03
N LEU A 79 -1.83 5.31 0.90
CA LEU A 79 -1.19 5.61 2.17
C LEU A 79 -1.53 4.52 3.20
N MET A 80 -0.51 3.81 3.66
CA MET A 80 -0.61 2.80 4.71
C MET A 80 0.00 3.34 6.02
N GLY A 81 0.20 2.47 7.02
CA GLY A 81 0.88 2.85 8.27
C GLY A 81 -0.03 3.46 9.34
N GLY A 82 -1.33 3.17 9.29
CA GLY A 82 -2.29 3.57 10.32
C GLY A 82 -2.39 5.09 10.50
N ASN A 83 -2.29 5.55 11.74
CA ASN A 83 -2.20 6.98 12.07
C ASN A 83 -0.77 7.56 12.04
N SER A 84 0.22 6.76 11.62
CA SER A 84 1.64 7.15 11.67
C SER A 84 2.07 7.67 13.04
N THR A 85 1.54 7.08 14.11
CA THR A 85 1.77 7.44 15.53
C THR A 85 1.39 8.88 15.93
N HIS A 86 0.62 9.58 15.11
CA HIS A 86 0.07 10.90 15.44
C HIS A 86 -1.36 10.76 16.01
N ARG A 87 -1.55 11.17 17.28
CA ARG A 87 -2.83 11.10 18.01
C ARG A 87 -3.50 12.46 18.09
N ALA A 88 -4.50 12.68 17.23
CA ALA A 88 -5.27 13.93 17.21
C ALA A 88 -6.15 14.14 18.45
N ASP A 89 -6.39 13.08 19.22
CA ASP A 89 -7.14 13.07 20.47
C ASP A 89 -6.24 13.26 21.72
N TRP A 90 -4.92 13.36 21.55
CA TRP A 90 -3.98 13.67 22.63
C TRP A 90 -3.72 15.17 22.75
N PHE A 91 -3.03 15.57 23.82
CA PHE A 91 -2.65 16.97 24.06
C PHE A 91 -1.82 17.57 22.91
N CYS A 92 -0.99 16.76 22.25
CA CYS A 92 -0.28 17.17 21.04
C CYS A 92 -0.05 15.99 20.09
N LEU A 93 0.27 16.31 18.83
CA LEU A 93 0.52 15.34 17.77
C LEU A 93 1.95 14.76 17.78
N TYR A 94 2.85 15.26 18.64
CA TYR A 94 4.26 14.86 18.59
C TYR A 94 4.44 13.38 19.03
N PRO A 95 5.12 12.54 18.24
CA PRO A 95 5.27 11.11 18.54
C PRO A 95 6.43 10.91 19.53
N PHE A 96 6.15 11.04 20.83
CA PHE A 96 7.14 10.77 21.88
C PHE A 96 7.51 9.29 21.91
N MET A 97 8.81 8.98 21.97
CA MET A 97 9.30 7.60 21.97
C MET A 97 8.80 6.79 23.17
N ASP A 98 8.66 7.42 24.34
CA ASP A 98 8.18 6.77 25.56
C ASP A 98 6.73 6.26 25.46
N PHE A 99 5.96 6.76 24.49
CA PHE A 99 4.54 6.42 24.29
C PHE A 99 4.26 5.92 22.86
N ILE A 100 5.28 5.55 22.09
CA ILE A 100 5.14 5.30 20.65
C ILE A 100 4.21 4.12 20.35
N GLU A 101 4.22 3.09 21.21
CA GLU A 101 3.36 1.92 21.10
C GLU A 101 1.89 2.27 21.37
N ASP A 102 1.62 3.03 22.44
CA ASP A 102 0.28 3.53 22.78
C ASP A 102 -0.26 4.53 21.75
N ALA A 103 0.65 5.23 21.07
CA ALA A 103 0.30 6.22 20.06
C ALA A 103 -0.14 5.57 18.75
N TYR A 104 0.33 4.36 18.44
CA TYR A 104 -0.03 3.69 17.20
C TYR A 104 -1.49 3.21 17.21
N VAL A 105 -2.21 3.55 16.14
CA VAL A 105 -3.57 3.05 15.89
C VAL A 105 -3.69 2.68 14.42
N GLY A 106 -3.93 1.39 14.16
CA GLY A 106 -4.23 0.88 12.82
C GLY A 106 -5.53 1.47 12.26
N LYS A 107 -5.62 1.56 10.93
CA LYS A 107 -6.84 1.94 10.22
C LYS A 107 -7.59 0.73 9.66
N GLY A 108 -7.00 -0.45 9.76
CA GLY A 108 -7.50 -1.68 9.16
C GLY A 108 -7.00 -1.86 7.74
N ASP A 109 -7.18 -3.08 7.24
CA ASP A 109 -6.80 -3.45 5.88
C ASP A 109 -7.49 -2.57 4.83
N THR A 110 -6.76 -2.25 3.77
CA THR A 110 -7.29 -1.54 2.60
C THR A 110 -7.65 -2.57 1.52
N ASP A 111 -8.91 -2.58 1.09
CA ASP A 111 -9.42 -3.48 0.04
C ASP A 111 -9.85 -2.68 -1.19
N LEU A 112 -9.16 -2.90 -2.32
CA LEU A 112 -9.42 -2.29 -3.62
C LEU A 112 -10.11 -3.26 -4.60
N SER A 113 -10.88 -4.22 -4.09
CA SER A 113 -11.58 -5.19 -4.94
C SER A 113 -12.84 -4.60 -5.58
N PRO A 114 -13.10 -4.87 -6.87
CA PRO A 114 -14.39 -4.56 -7.47
C PRO A 114 -15.50 -5.28 -6.71
N ARG A 115 -16.53 -4.54 -6.30
CA ARG A 115 -17.75 -5.16 -5.77
C ARG A 115 -18.52 -5.74 -6.93
N LEU A 116 -18.68 -7.06 -6.95
CA LEU A 116 -19.61 -7.71 -7.86
C LEU A 116 -21.02 -7.23 -7.47
N VAL A 117 -21.60 -6.38 -8.30
CA VAL A 117 -23.04 -6.11 -8.25
C VAL A 117 -23.70 -7.33 -8.89
N PRO A 118 -24.56 -8.08 -8.18
CA PRO A 118 -25.28 -9.19 -8.78
C PRO A 118 -26.09 -8.64 -9.95
N ILE A 119 -25.88 -9.20 -11.13
CA ILE A 119 -26.79 -8.97 -12.26
C ILE A 119 -27.99 -9.85 -11.97
N SER A 120 -29.07 -9.26 -11.45
CA SER A 120 -30.36 -9.91 -11.24
C SER A 120 -31.05 -10.26 -12.55
#